data_AF-A0A5J4T834-F1
#
_entry.id   AF-A0A5J4T834-F1
#
_cell.length_a   1.000
_cell.length_b   1.000
_cell.length_c   1.000
_cell.angle_alpha   90.00
_cell.angle_beta   90.00
_cell.angle_gamma   90.00
#
_symmetry.space_group_name_H-M   'P 1'
#
loop_
_entity.id
_entity.type
_entity.pdbx_description
1 polymer ?
#
loop_
_entity_poly.entity_id
_entity_poly.type
_entity_poly.pdbx_seq_one_letter_code
_entity_poly.pdbx_strand_id
1 'polypeptide(L)'
;TLPFMSPEQFHKNPIITQKVDIYALGITFYKLITHKYPVNKNDMKEQGKKMTQLKCIERSSEIKDNILWNLLSKMLEFDPNKRISALEALQHPYFTSPEALSDISKEQQDLASEAAVAQIKGDSSIAEFDKNPTFIVAESIIMKK
;
A
#
# COMPACT_ATOMS: atom_id res chain seq x y z
N THR A 1 -13.59 9.93 4.91
CA THR A 1 -13.67 8.95 3.80
C THR A 1 -13.47 9.62 2.45
N LEU A 2 -14.08 10.78 2.20
CA LEU A 2 -13.96 11.51 0.93
C LEU A 2 -12.53 11.72 0.38
N PRO A 3 -11.50 12.05 1.18
CA PRO A 3 -10.14 12.24 0.67
C PRO A 3 -9.47 10.98 0.10
N PHE A 4 -9.99 9.81 0.44
CA PHE A 4 -9.44 8.52 0.02
C PHE A 4 -10.03 8.02 -1.31
N MET A 5 -11.10 8.65 -1.80
CA MET A 5 -11.78 8.23 -3.02
C MET A 5 -10.89 8.47 -4.25
N SER A 6 -10.82 7.48 -5.12
CA SER A 6 -10.07 7.56 -6.37
C SER A 6 -10.77 8.48 -7.39
N PRO A 7 -10.04 9.05 -8.36
CA PRO A 7 -10.61 9.99 -9.33
C PRO A 7 -11.81 9.42 -10.09
N GLU A 8 -11.74 8.16 -10.49
CA GLU A 8 -12.77 7.50 -11.28
C GLU A 8 -14.10 7.33 -10.53
N GLN A 9 -14.10 7.35 -9.20
CA GLN A 9 -15.31 7.31 -8.38
C GLN A 9 -16.17 8.58 -8.53
N PHE A 10 -15.62 9.67 -9.06
CA PHE A 10 -16.33 10.92 -9.30
C PHE A 10 -16.87 11.05 -10.73
N HIS A 11 -16.66 10.05 -11.59
CA HIS A 11 -17.26 10.00 -12.91
C HIS A 11 -18.77 9.75 -12.85
N LYS A 12 -19.51 10.18 -13.88
CA LYS A 12 -20.96 9.97 -13.97
C LYS A 12 -21.34 8.47 -13.95
N ASN A 13 -20.54 7.64 -14.62
CA ASN A 13 -20.69 6.19 -14.68
C ASN A 13 -19.36 5.55 -14.24
N PRO A 14 -19.12 5.40 -12.94
CA PRO A 14 -17.84 4.93 -12.44
C PRO A 14 -17.68 3.42 -12.67
N ILE A 15 -16.53 3.00 -13.21
CA ILE A 15 -16.13 1.60 -13.28
C ILE A 15 -15.25 1.32 -12.07
N ILE A 16 -15.80 0.64 -11.07
CA ILE A 16 -15.12 0.36 -9.82
C ILE A 16 -14.49 -1.03 -9.89
N THR A 17 -13.20 -1.08 -9.55
CA THR A 17 -12.42 -2.32 -9.45
C THR A 17 -11.60 -2.28 -8.17
N GLN A 18 -10.88 -3.34 -7.85
CA GLN A 18 -9.92 -3.39 -6.72
C GLN A 18 -8.84 -2.28 -6.79
N LYS A 19 -8.68 -1.60 -7.93
CA LYS A 19 -7.75 -0.48 -8.08
C LYS A 19 -8.14 0.72 -7.21
N VAL A 20 -9.41 0.88 -6.82
CA VAL A 20 -9.81 1.97 -5.92
C VAL A 20 -9.18 1.81 -4.53
N ASP A 21 -9.02 0.56 -4.06
CA ASP A 21 -8.39 0.26 -2.77
C ASP A 21 -6.89 0.56 -2.80
N ILE A 22 -6.21 0.31 -3.94
CA ILE A 22 -4.80 0.68 -4.11
C ILE A 22 -4.62 2.19 -4.02
N TYR A 23 -5.53 2.97 -4.62
CA TYR A 23 -5.48 4.42 -4.53
C TYR A 23 -5.72 4.89 -3.09
N ALA A 24 -6.74 4.35 -2.41
CA ALA A 24 -7.03 4.68 -1.02
C ALA A 24 -5.85 4.33 -0.08
N LEU A 25 -5.18 3.21 -0.33
CA LEU A 25 -3.95 2.82 0.38
C LEU A 25 -2.81 3.81 0.11
N GLY A 26 -2.64 4.26 -1.14
CA GLY A 26 -1.68 5.30 -1.50
C GLY A 26 -1.94 6.62 -0.76
N ILE A 27 -3.20 7.03 -0.63
CA ILE A 27 -3.60 8.21 0.16
C ILE A 27 -3.30 7.98 1.65
N THR A 28 -3.50 6.77 2.15
CA THR A 28 -3.19 6.40 3.54
C THR A 28 -1.71 6.55 3.81
N PHE A 29 -0.84 5.98 2.98
CA PHE A 29 0.61 6.13 3.10
C PHE A 29 1.03 7.60 3.00
N TYR A 30 0.51 8.34 2.02
CA TYR A 30 0.79 9.77 1.88
C TYR A 30 0.42 10.54 3.17
N LYS A 31 -0.72 10.23 3.77
CA LYS A 31 -1.16 10.86 5.03
C LYS A 31 -0.27 10.49 6.22
N LEU A 32 0.18 9.24 6.32
CA LEU A 32 1.08 8.82 7.39
C LEU A 32 2.41 9.56 7.33
N ILE A 33 2.91 9.83 6.12
CA ILE A 33 4.21 10.49 5.90
C ILE A 33 4.10 12.01 6.07
N THR A 34 3.05 12.63 5.53
CA THR A 34 2.95 14.10 5.43
C THR A 34 2.00 14.73 6.45
N HIS A 35 1.30 13.89 7.22
CA HIS A 35 0.18 14.26 8.10
C HIS A 35 -0.96 15.04 7.41
N LYS A 36 -0.98 15.07 6.07
CA LYS A 36 -1.90 15.86 5.25
C LYS A 36 -2.50 14.99 4.15
N TYR A 37 -3.63 15.42 3.63
CA TYR A 37 -4.21 14.86 2.41
C TYR A 37 -3.75 15.67 1.20
N PRO A 38 -3.48 15.03 0.05
CA PRO A 38 -3.15 15.77 -1.16
C PRO A 38 -4.36 16.58 -1.67
N VAL A 39 -5.58 16.07 -1.48
CA VAL A 39 -6.83 16.78 -1.78
C VAL A 39 -7.84 16.48 -0.67
N ASN A 40 -8.32 17.53 0.00
CA ASN A 40 -9.35 17.43 1.04
C ASN A 40 -10.30 18.62 0.97
N LYS A 41 -11.50 18.38 0.44
CA LYS A 41 -12.60 19.35 0.36
C LYS A 41 -13.73 18.96 1.30
N ASN A 42 -14.54 19.96 1.66
CA ASN A 42 -15.58 19.80 2.67
C ASN A 42 -16.84 19.08 2.13
N ASP A 43 -17.01 19.07 0.81
CA ASP A 43 -18.13 18.40 0.16
C ASP A 43 -17.72 17.58 -1.07
N MET A 44 -18.57 16.63 -1.42
CA MET A 44 -18.33 15.67 -2.50
C MET A 44 -18.22 16.33 -3.88
N LYS A 45 -18.94 17.43 -4.12
CA LYS A 45 -18.97 18.13 -5.41
C LYS A 45 -17.68 18.92 -5.62
N GLU A 46 -17.21 19.62 -4.60
CA GLU A 46 -15.92 20.31 -4.63
C GLU A 46 -14.75 19.34 -4.72
N GLN A 47 -14.79 18.22 -3.99
CA GLN A 47 -13.78 17.16 -4.10
C GLN A 47 -13.75 16.64 -5.54
N GLY A 48 -14.90 16.22 -6.08
CA GLY A 48 -14.99 15.71 -7.44
C GLY A 48 -14.52 16.71 -8.49
N LYS A 49 -14.92 17.99 -8.37
CA LYS A 49 -14.43 19.06 -9.24
C LYS A 49 -12.91 19.24 -9.16
N LYS A 50 -12.33 19.15 -7.96
CA LYS A 50 -10.88 19.27 -7.79
C LYS A 50 -10.16 18.05 -8.38
N MET A 51 -10.70 16.86 -8.17
CA MET A 51 -10.15 15.61 -8.72
C MET A 51 -10.18 15.57 -10.25
N THR A 52 -11.22 16.09 -10.90
CA THR A 52 -11.28 16.16 -12.38
C THR A 52 -10.37 17.22 -12.99
N GLN A 53 -10.03 18.27 -12.24
CA GLN A 53 -9.11 19.31 -12.68
C GLN A 53 -7.64 18.90 -12.54
N LEU A 54 -7.32 18.00 -11.61
CA LEU A 54 -5.98 17.50 -11.41
C LEU A 54 -5.62 16.43 -12.44
N LYS A 55 -4.35 16.42 -12.86
CA LYS A 55 -3.81 15.35 -13.72
C LYS A 55 -3.11 14.26 -12.91
N CYS A 56 -2.53 14.61 -11.79
CA CYS A 56 -1.82 13.71 -10.89
C CYS A 56 -1.72 14.33 -9.48
N ILE A 57 -1.26 13.53 -8.52
CA ILE A 57 -0.82 14.02 -7.21
C ILE A 57 0.66 14.38 -7.29
N GLU A 58 1.00 15.58 -6.84
CA GLU A 58 2.38 16.05 -6.80
C GLU A 58 3.12 15.52 -5.57
N ARG A 59 4.45 15.41 -5.69
CA ARG A 59 5.32 15.00 -4.59
C ARG A 59 5.39 16.09 -3.53
N SER A 60 5.00 15.77 -2.30
CA SER A 60 5.30 16.64 -1.15
C SER A 60 6.81 16.74 -0.93
N SER A 61 7.27 17.93 -0.55
CA SER A 61 8.65 18.14 -0.12
C SER A 61 9.03 17.31 1.11
N GLU A 62 8.06 16.83 1.89
CA GLU A 62 8.27 15.96 3.06
C GLU A 62 8.71 14.54 2.66
N ILE A 63 8.37 14.08 1.45
CA ILE A 63 8.74 12.74 0.94
C ILE A 63 10.12 12.82 0.30
N LYS A 64 11.18 12.46 1.03
CA LYS A 64 12.58 12.53 0.55
C LYS A 64 13.06 11.28 -0.18
N ASP A 65 12.54 10.12 0.21
CA ASP A 65 12.90 8.84 -0.39
C ASP A 65 12.31 8.71 -1.82
N ASN A 66 13.18 8.43 -2.79
CA ASN A 66 12.81 8.31 -4.20
C ASN A 66 12.14 6.97 -4.52
N ILE A 67 12.50 5.88 -3.82
CA ILE A 67 11.91 4.56 -3.99
C ILE A 67 10.48 4.57 -3.44
N LEU A 68 10.28 5.15 -2.26
CA LEU A 68 8.96 5.38 -1.67
C LEU A 68 8.08 6.25 -2.57
N TRP A 69 8.61 7.36 -3.08
CA TRP A 69 7.87 8.19 -4.02
C TRP A 69 7.52 7.44 -5.32
N ASN A 70 8.43 6.61 -5.83
CA ASN A 70 8.17 5.82 -7.04
C ASN A 70 7.02 4.81 -6.83
N LEU A 71 6.93 4.19 -5.65
CA LEU A 71 5.80 3.34 -5.31
C LEU A 71 4.52 4.17 -5.20
N LEU A 72 4.54 5.25 -4.41
CA LEU A 72 3.38 6.12 -4.19
C LEU A 72 2.81 6.69 -5.47
N SER A 73 3.65 7.16 -6.40
CA SER A 73 3.18 7.73 -7.66
C SER A 73 2.46 6.69 -8.53
N LYS A 74 2.87 5.42 -8.48
CA LYS A 74 2.19 4.31 -9.18
C LYS A 74 0.88 3.89 -8.50
N MET A 75 0.79 4.00 -7.17
CA MET A 75 -0.46 3.77 -6.41
C MET A 75 -1.48 4.90 -6.63
N LEU A 76 -0.99 6.14 -6.73
CA LEU A 76 -1.79 7.36 -6.92
C LEU A 76 -2.01 7.73 -8.40
N GLU A 77 -1.78 6.78 -9.31
CA GLU A 77 -2.08 6.95 -10.73
C GLU A 77 -3.59 7.13 -10.95
N PHE A 78 -3.96 8.11 -11.77
CA PHE A 78 -5.36 8.49 -12.00
C PHE A 78 -6.04 7.54 -12.97
N ASP A 79 -5.32 7.01 -13.96
CA ASP A 79 -5.84 5.96 -14.84
C ASP A 79 -5.81 4.60 -14.12
N PRO A 80 -6.96 4.01 -13.75
CA PRO A 80 -6.99 2.75 -13.00
C PRO A 80 -6.34 1.58 -13.76
N ASN A 81 -6.26 1.65 -15.10
CA ASN A 81 -5.59 0.61 -15.89
C ASN A 81 -4.07 0.67 -15.78
N LYS A 82 -3.52 1.87 -15.58
CA LYS A 82 -2.07 2.10 -15.38
C LYS A 82 -1.65 2.05 -13.91
N ARG A 83 -2.62 2.22 -13.00
CA ARG A 83 -2.39 2.11 -11.55
C ARG A 83 -1.83 0.73 -11.21
N ILE A 84 -0.82 0.68 -10.36
CA ILE A 84 -0.22 -0.60 -9.92
C ILE A 84 -1.26 -1.48 -9.22
N SER A 85 -1.17 -2.80 -9.38
CA SER A 85 -1.94 -3.76 -8.58
C SER A 85 -1.27 -4.05 -7.24
N ALA A 86 -1.99 -4.66 -6.29
CA ALA A 86 -1.40 -5.11 -5.03
C ALA A 86 -0.23 -6.08 -5.25
N LEU A 87 -0.39 -7.01 -6.20
CA LEU A 87 0.64 -7.99 -6.53
C LEU A 87 1.91 -7.32 -7.06
N GLU A 88 1.77 -6.40 -8.02
CA GLU A 88 2.91 -5.65 -8.56
C GLU A 88 3.53 -4.72 -7.52
N ALA A 89 2.73 -4.13 -6.63
CA ALA A 89 3.22 -3.29 -5.54
C ALA A 89 4.10 -4.08 -4.57
N LEU A 90 3.73 -5.31 -4.22
CA LEU A 90 4.55 -6.20 -3.38
C LEU A 90 5.90 -6.57 -4.03
N GLN A 91 5.99 -6.54 -5.35
CA GLN A 91 7.25 -6.79 -6.09
C GLN A 91 8.10 -5.52 -6.23
N HIS A 92 7.59 -4.35 -5.83
CA HIS A 92 8.29 -3.09 -5.96
C HIS A 92 9.58 -3.06 -5.11
N PRO A 93 10.66 -2.38 -5.58
CA PRO A 93 11.91 -2.26 -4.81
C PRO A 93 11.74 -1.71 -3.38
N TYR A 94 10.63 -1.03 -3.10
CA TYR A 94 10.32 -0.57 -1.74
C TYR A 94 10.18 -1.74 -0.74
N PHE A 95 9.71 -2.91 -1.20
CA PHE A 95 9.57 -4.11 -0.38
C PHE A 95 10.62 -5.20 -0.70
N THR A 96 11.32 -5.07 -1.84
CA THR A 96 12.22 -6.12 -2.35
C THR A 96 13.69 -5.70 -2.46
N SER A 97 14.06 -4.47 -2.08
CA SER A 97 15.46 -4.05 -2.08
C SER A 97 16.29 -4.78 -1.02
N PRO A 98 17.62 -4.85 -1.18
CA PRO A 98 18.51 -5.43 -0.17
C PRO A 98 18.32 -4.80 1.22
N GLU A 99 18.05 -3.50 1.28
CA GLU A 99 17.77 -2.79 2.53
C GLU A 99 16.48 -3.33 3.19
N ALA A 100 15.39 -3.44 2.43
CA ALA A 100 14.13 -3.98 2.94
C ALA A 100 14.27 -5.45 3.40
N LEU A 101 15.05 -6.26 2.67
CA LEU A 101 15.31 -7.65 3.03
C LEU A 101 16.21 -7.77 4.28
N SER A 102 17.08 -6.78 4.51
CA SER A 102 17.95 -6.76 5.69
C SER A 102 17.20 -6.46 6.99
N ASP A 103 16.02 -5.84 6.90
CA ASP A 103 15.13 -5.58 8.05
C ASP A 103 14.39 -6.83 8.53
N ILE A 104 14.43 -7.93 7.76
CA ILE A 104 13.80 -9.20 8.15
C ILE A 104 14.60 -9.81 9.30
N SER A 105 13.98 -9.84 10.48
CA SER A 105 14.58 -10.39 11.69
C SER A 105 14.73 -11.91 11.65
N LYS A 106 15.66 -12.42 12.46
CA LYS A 106 15.82 -13.86 12.66
C LYS A 106 14.53 -14.51 13.18
N GLU A 107 13.80 -13.82 14.06
CA GLU A 107 12.51 -14.28 14.60
C GLU A 107 11.47 -14.49 13.48
N GLN A 108 11.35 -13.56 12.53
CA GLN A 108 10.46 -13.73 11.37
C GLN A 108 10.86 -14.95 10.52
N GLN A 109 12.15 -15.19 10.33
CA GLN A 109 12.66 -16.37 9.60
C GLN A 109 12.33 -17.68 10.31
N ASP A 110 12.48 -17.70 11.63
CA ASP A 110 12.22 -18.87 12.44
C ASP A 110 10.71 -19.18 12.47
N LEU A 111 9.85 -18.17 12.65
CA LEU A 111 8.40 -18.31 12.56
C LEU A 111 7.93 -18.85 11.20
N ALA A 112 8.49 -18.33 10.10
CA ALA A 112 8.19 -18.83 8.75
C ALA A 112 8.58 -20.31 8.59
N SER A 113 9.72 -20.69 9.14
CA SER A 113 10.23 -22.07 9.11
C SER A 113 9.34 -23.00 9.94
N GLU A 114 8.90 -22.56 11.11
CA GLU A 114 7.98 -23.30 11.98
C GLU A 114 6.61 -23.51 11.30
N ALA A 115 6.06 -22.48 10.67
CA ALA A 115 4.82 -22.58 9.90
C ALA A 115 4.94 -23.60 8.76
N ALA A 116 6.06 -23.60 8.02
CA ALA A 116 6.31 -24.58 6.97
C ALA A 116 6.38 -26.02 7.52
N VAL A 117 7.02 -26.21 8.68
CA VAL A 117 7.07 -27.52 9.36
C VAL A 117 5.69 -27.96 9.85
N ALA A 118 4.88 -27.05 10.40
CA ALA A 118 3.53 -27.35 10.85
C ALA A 118 2.64 -27.82 9.69
N GLN A 119 2.74 -27.17 8.53
CA GLN A 119 2.02 -27.59 7.33
C GLN A 119 2.41 -29.01 6.89
N ILE A 120 3.71 -29.34 6.90
CA ILE A 120 4.21 -30.70 6.56
C ILE A 120 3.67 -31.75 7.56
N LYS A 121 3.49 -31.36 8.83
CA LYS A 121 2.90 -32.21 9.87
C LYS A 121 1.38 -32.36 9.77
N GLY A 122 0.74 -31.72 8.79
CA GLY A 122 -0.69 -31.86 8.51
C GLY A 122 -1.55 -30.66 8.95
N ASP A 123 -0.95 -29.55 9.39
CA ASP A 123 -1.71 -28.34 9.69
C ASP A 123 -2.18 -27.66 8.39
N SER A 124 -3.47 -27.81 8.10
CA SER A 124 -4.11 -27.23 6.90
C SER A 124 -4.50 -25.76 7.06
N SER A 125 -4.33 -25.17 8.24
CA SER A 125 -4.62 -23.75 8.48
C SER A 125 -3.50 -22.81 7.99
N ILE A 126 -2.29 -23.34 7.81
CA ILE A 126 -1.12 -22.58 7.34
C ILE A 126 -1.30 -22.19 5.87
N ALA A 127 -1.37 -20.89 5.61
CA ALA A 127 -1.42 -20.31 4.28
C ALA A 127 -0.02 -20.21 3.64
N GLU A 128 0.01 -19.86 2.35
CA GLU A 128 1.27 -19.64 1.63
C GLU A 128 2.10 -18.49 2.22
N PHE A 129 1.42 -17.44 2.69
CA PHE A 129 2.06 -16.24 3.24
C PHE A 129 2.69 -16.48 4.62
N ASP A 130 2.14 -17.40 5.42
CA ASP A 130 2.67 -17.74 6.75
C ASP A 130 4.06 -18.40 6.70
N LYS A 131 4.46 -18.88 5.52
CA LYS A 131 5.75 -19.56 5.29
C LYS A 131 6.80 -18.63 4.72
N ASN A 132 6.48 -17.36 4.49
CA ASN A 132 7.41 -16.39 3.95
C ASN A 132 7.68 -15.28 4.99
N PRO A 133 8.93 -15.14 5.47
CA PRO A 133 9.25 -14.20 6.54
C PRO A 133 8.99 -12.74 6.17
N THR A 134 8.91 -12.39 4.87
CA THR A 134 8.60 -11.03 4.43
C THR A 134 7.15 -10.61 4.71
N PHE A 135 6.27 -11.58 5.02
CA PHE A 135 4.85 -11.35 5.34
C PHE A 135 4.53 -11.53 6.82
N ILE A 136 5.54 -11.85 7.64
CA ILE A 136 5.38 -12.08 9.08
C ILE A 136 5.79 -10.82 9.82
N VAL A 137 5.02 -10.45 10.84
CA VAL A 137 5.42 -9.44 11.83
C VAL A 137 5.54 -10.15 13.17
N ALA A 138 6.73 -10.10 13.76
CA ALA A 138 6.98 -10.71 15.07
C ALA A 138 6.18 -9.99 16.17
N GLU A 139 5.58 -10.75 17.09
CA GLU A 139 4.84 -10.18 18.23
C GLU A 139 5.74 -9.28 19.10
N SER A 140 7.02 -9.64 19.21
CA SER A 140 8.03 -8.86 19.92
C SER A 140 8.18 -7.43 19.38
N ILE A 141 7.89 -7.20 18.09
CA ILE A 141 7.88 -5.87 17.47
C ILE A 141 6.59 -5.14 17.79
N ILE A 142 5.45 -5.84 17.75
CA ILE A 142 4.13 -5.26 18.02
C ILE A 142 4.01 -4.79 19.48
N MET A 143 4.62 -5.52 20.41
CA MET A 143 4.54 -5.27 21.85
C MET A 143 5.57 -4.25 22.38
N LYS A 144 6.49 -3.75 21.53
CA LYS A 144 7.38 -2.65 21.89
C LYS A 144 6.57 -1.34 22.00
N LYS A 145 6.16 -1.01 23.22
CA LYS A 145 5.61 0.31 23.59
C LYS A 145 6.71 1.34 23.80
#